data_AF-A0A2V6AQW3-F1
#
_entry.id   AF-A0A2V6AQW3-F1
#
_cell.length_a   1.000
_cell.length_b   1.000
_cell.length_c   1.000
_cell.angle_alpha   90.00
_cell.angle_beta   90.00
_cell.angle_gamma   90.00
#
_symmetry.space_group_name_H-M   'P 1'
#
loop_
_entity.id
_entity.type
_entity.pdbx_description
1 polymer ?
#
loop_
_entity_poly.entity_id
_entity_poly.type
_entity_poly.pdbx_seq_one_letter_code
_entity_poly.pdbx_strand_id
1 'polypeptide(L)'
;MENLSRLLLLPLFFAFSGLRTQIGLLNDPTDWLVCLAIVTVAILGKLGGTMVSGRLMHLSWNDAFALGALMNTRGLVELVALNIGYDLGILSPAIFTMMVIMALATTFLTAPLLNLAEHVNRRTIRRSVSSSIAVAPRIET
;
A
#
# COMPACT_ATOMS: atom_id res chain seq x y z
N MET A 1 -29.43 3.11 -4.50
CA MET A 1 -28.60 3.19 -3.27
C MET A 1 -27.09 3.23 -3.56
N GLU A 2 -26.59 2.45 -4.52
CA GLU A 2 -25.16 2.42 -4.89
C GLU A 2 -24.61 3.76 -5.41
N ASN A 3 -25.33 4.44 -6.30
CA ASN A 3 -24.93 5.74 -6.86
C ASN A 3 -24.84 6.84 -5.80
N LEU A 4 -25.77 6.85 -4.83
CA LEU A 4 -25.75 7.81 -3.71
C LEU A 4 -24.48 7.63 -2.85
N SER A 5 -24.11 6.37 -2.60
CA SER A 5 -22.95 6.05 -1.77
C SER A 5 -21.65 6.47 -2.43
N ARG A 6 -21.49 6.20 -3.74
CA ARG A 6 -20.28 6.53 -4.49
C ARG A 6 -20.14 8.02 -4.81
N LEU A 7 -21.25 8.67 -5.16
CA LEU A 7 -21.22 10.06 -5.63
C LEU A 7 -21.32 11.08 -4.50
N LEU A 8 -21.92 10.71 -3.36
CA LEU A 8 -22.19 11.64 -2.27
C LEU A 8 -21.51 11.23 -0.97
N LEU A 9 -21.74 10.00 -0.48
CA LEU A 9 -21.22 9.59 0.82
C LEU A 9 -19.69 9.44 0.83
N LEU A 10 -19.11 8.88 -0.21
CA LEU A 10 -17.67 8.67 -0.30
C LEU A 10 -16.88 10.00 -0.37
N PRO A 11 -17.20 10.96 -1.27
CA PRO A 11 -16.51 12.25 -1.30
C PRO A 11 -16.72 13.04 -0.02
N LEU A 12 -17.93 13.00 0.57
CA LEU A 12 -18.23 13.66 1.83
C LEU A 12 -17.40 13.09 2.99
N PHE A 13 -17.24 11.76 3.03
CA PHE A 13 -16.39 11.09 4.03
C PHE A 13 -14.93 11.56 3.93
N PHE A 14 -14.38 11.60 2.71
CA PHE A 14 -13.02 12.10 2.51
C PHE A 14 -12.88 13.58 2.86
N ALA A 15 -13.87 14.41 2.53
CA ALA A 15 -13.88 15.83 2.91
C ALA A 15 -13.90 16.01 4.43
N PHE A 16 -14.73 15.24 5.15
CA PHE A 16 -14.80 15.28 6.61
C PHE A 16 -13.50 14.80 7.28
N SER A 17 -12.96 13.67 6.83
CA SER A 17 -11.69 13.15 7.33
C SER A 17 -10.54 14.12 7.04
N GLY A 18 -10.55 14.75 5.86
CA GLY A 18 -9.56 15.76 5.48
C GLY A 18 -9.65 17.02 6.33
N LEU A 19 -10.86 17.51 6.62
CA LEU A 19 -11.05 18.71 7.45
C LEU A 19 -10.58 18.50 8.90
N ARG A 20 -10.69 17.27 9.42
CA ARG A 20 -10.14 16.89 10.74
C ARG A 20 -8.62 16.72 10.75
N THR A 21 -8.01 16.52 9.58
CA THR A 21 -6.57 16.32 9.44
C THR A 21 -5.88 17.69 9.53
N GLN A 22 -5.32 17.99 10.69
CA GLN A 22 -4.70 19.28 10.96
C GLN A 22 -3.18 19.16 10.86
N ILE A 23 -2.66 19.30 9.64
CA ILE A 23 -1.22 19.22 9.34
C ILE A 23 -0.44 20.30 10.11
N GLY A 24 -1.08 21.43 10.42
CA GLY A 24 -0.50 22.49 11.22
C GLY A 24 -0.25 22.15 12.70
N LEU A 25 -0.56 20.94 13.17
CA LEU A 25 -0.04 20.46 14.46
C LEU A 25 1.37 19.87 14.34
N LEU A 26 1.78 19.38 13.17
CA LEU A 26 3.13 18.88 12.92
C LEU A 26 4.06 20.05 12.55
N ASN A 27 4.24 20.98 13.49
CA ASN A 27 5.13 22.13 13.28
C ASN A 27 6.57 21.84 13.67
N ASP A 28 6.80 20.89 14.58
CA ASP A 28 8.14 20.56 15.01
C ASP A 28 8.81 19.54 14.07
N PRO A 29 10.11 19.70 13.78
CA PRO A 29 10.88 18.72 13.00
C PRO A 29 10.82 17.31 13.60
N THR A 30 10.69 17.22 14.93
CA THR A 30 10.54 15.97 15.68
C THR A 30 9.27 15.23 15.29
N ASP A 31 8.14 15.93 15.13
CA ASP A 31 6.86 15.32 14.76
C ASP A 31 6.90 14.75 13.34
N TRP A 32 7.56 15.46 12.43
CA TRP A 32 7.82 14.95 11.08
C TRP A 32 8.73 13.73 11.08
N LEU A 33 9.74 13.69 11.95
CA LEU A 33 10.60 12.53 12.10
C LEU A 33 9.83 11.32 12.63
N VAL A 34 8.95 11.52 13.61
CA VAL A 34 8.05 10.47 14.12
C VAL A 34 7.10 10.00 13.03
N CYS A 35 6.49 10.92 12.27
CA CYS A 35 5.63 10.57 11.14
C CYS A 35 6.37 9.71 10.10
N LEU A 36 7.60 10.10 9.75
CA LEU A 36 8.43 9.35 8.81
C LEU A 36 8.78 7.96 9.38
N ALA A 37 9.15 7.89 10.66
CA ALA A 37 9.42 6.62 11.33
C ALA A 37 8.20 5.70 11.30
N ILE A 38 7.00 6.20 11.57
CA ILE A 38 5.74 5.44 11.50
C ILE A 38 5.53 4.90 10.07
N VAL A 39 5.73 5.73 9.04
CA VAL A 39 5.60 5.31 7.64
C VAL A 39 6.62 4.22 7.30
N THR A 40 7.88 4.41 7.66
CA THR A 40 8.94 3.45 7.38
C THR A 40 8.69 2.12 8.08
N VAL A 41 8.32 2.14 9.36
CA VAL A 41 7.99 0.93 10.12
C VAL A 41 6.76 0.24 9.53
N ALA A 42 5.72 0.97 9.13
CA ALA A 42 4.53 0.40 8.50
C ALA A 42 4.88 -0.32 7.19
N ILE A 43 5.68 0.31 6.34
CA ILE A 43 6.11 -0.27 5.06
C ILE A 43 6.98 -1.50 5.30
N LEU A 44 8.03 -1.39 6.11
CA LEU A 44 8.97 -2.49 6.37
C LEU A 44 8.30 -3.65 7.10
N GLY A 45 7.44 -3.37 8.07
CA GLY A 45 6.70 -4.40 8.80
C GLY A 45 5.75 -5.17 7.90
N LYS A 46 4.96 -4.47 7.08
CA LYS A 46 4.03 -5.12 6.14
C LYS A 46 4.77 -5.84 5.02
N LEU A 47 5.64 -5.15 4.27
CA LEU A 47 6.39 -5.74 3.16
C LEU A 47 7.30 -6.87 3.61
N GLY A 48 8.08 -6.64 4.67
CA GLY A 48 9.02 -7.62 5.20
C GLY A 48 8.29 -8.83 5.76
N GLY A 49 7.25 -8.62 6.59
CA GLY A 49 6.46 -9.70 7.17
C GLY A 49 5.82 -10.59 6.10
N THR A 50 5.26 -9.99 5.05
CA THR A 50 4.65 -10.74 3.94
C THR A 50 5.68 -11.43 3.07
N MET A 51 6.85 -10.81 2.86
CA MET A 51 7.91 -11.39 2.02
C MET A 51 8.51 -12.62 2.70
N VAL A 52 8.78 -12.53 4.00
CA VAL A 52 9.25 -13.67 4.81
C VAL A 52 8.20 -14.78 4.81
N SER A 53 6.94 -14.45 5.10
CA SER A 53 5.85 -15.44 5.13
C SER A 53 5.61 -16.07 3.76
N GLY A 54 5.62 -15.28 2.70
CA GLY A 54 5.48 -15.78 1.32
C GLY A 54 6.63 -16.71 0.93
N ARG A 55 7.85 -16.43 1.42
CA ARG A 55 9.00 -17.29 1.15
C ARG A 55 8.91 -18.63 1.88
N LEU A 56 8.36 -18.64 3.10
CA LEU A 56 8.04 -19.86 3.85
C LEU A 56 6.96 -20.69 3.12
N MET A 57 6.05 -20.02 2.41
CA MET A 57 5.03 -20.65 1.56
C MET A 57 5.51 -20.98 0.14
N HIS A 58 6.84 -20.96 -0.11
CA HIS A 58 7.46 -21.26 -1.41
C HIS A 58 7.03 -20.34 -2.58
N LEU A 59 6.54 -19.12 -2.32
CA LEU A 59 6.34 -18.13 -3.38
C LEU A 59 7.68 -17.63 -3.93
N SER A 60 7.68 -17.23 -5.21
CA SER A 60 8.81 -16.53 -5.81
C SER A 60 9.03 -15.16 -5.14
N TRP A 61 10.26 -14.65 -5.17
CA TRP A 61 10.57 -13.34 -4.60
C TRP A 61 9.71 -12.21 -5.20
N ASN A 62 9.40 -12.30 -6.50
CA ASN A 62 8.57 -11.32 -7.19
C ASN A 62 7.12 -11.37 -6.70
N ASP A 63 6.56 -12.57 -6.55
CA ASP A 63 5.18 -12.75 -6.09
C ASP A 63 5.03 -12.37 -4.62
N ALA A 64 6.01 -12.72 -3.79
CA ALA A 64 6.04 -12.34 -2.37
C ALA A 64 6.16 -10.81 -2.19
N PHE A 65 6.95 -10.13 -3.03
CA PHE A 65 7.04 -8.67 -3.03
C PHE A 65 5.75 -8.01 -3.54
N ALA A 66 5.15 -8.53 -4.61
CA ALA A 66 3.88 -8.03 -5.13
C ALA A 66 2.75 -8.19 -4.09
N LEU A 67 2.69 -9.35 -3.43
CA LEU A 67 1.75 -9.59 -2.33
C LEU A 67 1.96 -8.62 -1.18
N GLY A 68 3.22 -8.37 -0.80
CA GLY A 68 3.53 -7.37 0.22
C GLY A 68 3.10 -5.97 -0.18
N ALA A 69 3.34 -5.58 -1.42
CA ALA A 69 2.89 -4.29 -1.93
C ALA A 69 1.36 -4.17 -1.83
N LEU A 70 0.61 -5.22 -2.19
CA LEU A 70 -0.85 -5.26 -2.03
C LEU A 70 -1.31 -5.10 -0.58
N MET A 71 -0.56 -5.59 0.41
CA MET A 71 -0.90 -5.42 1.84
C MET A 71 -0.77 -3.98 2.34
N ASN A 72 -0.06 -3.12 1.60
CA ASN A 72 0.00 -1.69 1.87
C ASN A 72 -1.17 -0.90 1.29
N THR A 73 -2.08 -1.54 0.52
CA THR A 73 -3.33 -0.89 0.13
C THR A 73 -4.15 -0.56 1.38
N ARG A 74 -4.12 0.71 1.77
CA ARG A 74 -4.97 1.24 2.83
C ARG A 74 -6.12 1.99 2.16
N GLY A 75 -7.33 1.59 2.52
CA GLY A 75 -8.55 2.08 1.86
C GLY A 75 -9.44 2.87 2.81
N LEU A 76 -10.70 2.97 2.39
CA LEU A 76 -11.77 3.60 3.15
C LEU A 76 -11.90 3.04 4.57
N VAL A 77 -11.86 1.70 4.72
CA VAL A 77 -12.11 1.01 5.99
C VAL A 77 -11.17 1.50 7.09
N GLU A 78 -9.91 1.75 6.76
CA GLU A 78 -8.94 2.22 7.73
C GLU A 78 -9.21 3.67 8.13
N LEU A 79 -9.47 4.55 7.17
CA LEU A 79 -9.83 5.93 7.48
C LEU A 79 -11.08 5.99 8.37
N VAL A 80 -12.05 5.10 8.14
CA VAL A 80 -13.22 4.99 9.02
C VAL A 80 -12.81 4.59 10.44
N ALA A 81 -11.96 3.57 10.58
CA ALA A 81 -11.44 3.17 11.88
C ALA A 81 -10.66 4.28 12.59
N LEU A 82 -9.87 5.08 11.85
CA LEU A 82 -9.16 6.24 12.39
C LEU A 82 -10.12 7.34 12.86
N ASN A 83 -11.17 7.64 12.09
CA ASN A 83 -12.18 8.63 12.50
C ASN A 83 -12.91 8.15 13.77
N ILE A 84 -13.30 6.87 13.83
CA ILE A 84 -13.92 6.29 15.04
C ILE A 84 -12.96 6.37 16.23
N GLY A 85 -11.69 5.97 16.06
CA GLY A 85 -10.69 6.04 17.12
C GLY A 85 -10.41 7.46 17.61
N TYR A 86 -10.48 8.44 16.71
CA TYR A 86 -10.37 9.85 17.04
C TYR A 86 -11.60 10.35 17.81
N ASP A 87 -12.81 9.98 17.37
CA ASP A 87 -14.07 10.35 18.04
C ASP A 87 -14.19 9.69 19.43
N LEU A 88 -13.61 8.51 19.63
CA LEU A 88 -13.49 7.84 20.94
C LEU A 88 -12.42 8.47 21.84
N GLY A 89 -11.64 9.45 21.35
CA GLY A 89 -10.56 10.09 22.10
C GLY A 89 -9.32 9.23 22.29
N ILE A 90 -9.22 8.08 21.60
CA ILE A 90 -8.07 7.17 21.68
C ILE A 90 -6.88 7.77 20.93
N LEU A 91 -7.14 8.48 19.83
CA LEU A 91 -6.14 9.13 18.99
C LEU A 91 -6.11 10.63 19.28
N SER A 92 -4.93 11.16 19.62
CA SER A 92 -4.73 12.61 19.67
C SER A 92 -4.76 13.20 18.24
N PRO A 93 -5.06 14.51 18.08
CA PRO A 93 -5.10 15.14 16.75
C PRO A 93 -3.80 15.01 15.94
N ALA A 94 -2.66 15.05 16.62
CA ALA A 94 -1.35 14.85 15.99
C ALA A 94 -1.18 13.41 15.47
N ILE A 95 -1.49 12.40 16.30
CA ILE A 95 -1.36 10.98 15.92
C ILE A 95 -2.37 10.63 14.83
N PHE A 96 -3.62 11.11 14.91
CA PHE A 96 -4.61 10.95 13.84
C PHE A 96 -4.07 11.48 12.50
N THR A 97 -3.50 12.68 12.50
CA THR A 97 -2.91 13.30 11.31
C THR A 97 -1.74 12.47 10.76
N MET A 98 -0.82 12.02 11.62
CA MET A 98 0.29 11.14 11.22
C MET A 98 -0.21 9.82 10.61
N MET A 99 -1.25 9.22 11.18
CA MET A 99 -1.82 7.96 10.70
C MET A 99 -2.53 8.14 9.35
N VAL A 100 -3.25 9.26 9.15
CA VAL A 100 -3.86 9.60 7.85
C VAL A 100 -2.78 9.81 6.79
N ILE A 101 -1.72 10.58 7.11
CA ILE A 101 -0.59 10.80 6.19
C ILE A 101 0.06 9.45 5.83
N MET A 102 0.29 8.59 6.81
CA MET A 102 0.84 7.26 6.57
C MET A 102 -0.07 6.40 5.71
N ALA A 103 -1.39 6.43 5.95
CA ALA A 103 -2.35 5.68 5.15
C ALA A 103 -2.33 6.10 3.68
N LEU A 104 -2.32 7.41 3.42
CA LEU A 104 -2.24 7.94 2.06
C LEU A 104 -0.88 7.63 1.42
N ALA A 105 0.22 7.89 2.12
CA ALA A 105 1.57 7.68 1.60
C ALA A 105 1.82 6.22 1.21
N THR A 106 1.43 5.27 2.07
CA THR A 106 1.62 3.84 1.80
C THR A 106 0.73 3.34 0.65
N THR A 107 -0.49 3.87 0.50
CA THR A 107 -1.35 3.57 -0.66
C THR A 107 -0.79 4.15 -1.96
N PHE A 108 -0.29 5.39 -1.95
CA PHE A 108 0.36 5.98 -3.11
C PHE A 108 1.62 5.21 -3.51
N LEU A 109 2.38 4.68 -2.55
CA LEU A 109 3.55 3.83 -2.79
C LEU A 109 3.20 2.44 -3.33
N THR A 110 2.00 1.93 -3.07
CA THR A 110 1.62 0.58 -3.49
C THR A 110 1.61 0.44 -5.02
N ALA A 111 1.06 1.42 -5.75
CA ALA A 111 1.00 1.40 -7.21
C ALA A 111 2.38 1.32 -7.90
N PRO A 112 3.39 2.15 -7.56
CA PRO A 112 4.72 2.02 -8.14
C PRO A 112 5.44 0.74 -7.70
N LEU A 113 5.24 0.28 -6.45
CA LEU A 113 5.80 -0.99 -5.98
C LEU A 113 5.27 -2.19 -6.78
N LEU A 114 3.96 -2.22 -7.06
CA LEU A 114 3.38 -3.26 -7.92
C LEU A 114 3.94 -3.22 -9.34
N ASN A 115 4.01 -2.03 -9.95
CA ASN A 115 4.56 -1.88 -11.29
C ASN A 115 6.01 -2.38 -11.38
N LEU A 116 6.81 -2.12 -10.34
CA LEU A 116 8.19 -2.62 -10.27
C LEU A 116 8.22 -4.15 -10.20
N ALA A 117 7.36 -4.76 -9.37
CA ALA A 117 7.25 -6.22 -9.26
C ALA A 117 6.88 -6.87 -10.60
N GLU A 118 5.89 -6.30 -11.29
CA GLU A 118 5.45 -6.76 -12.60
C GLU A 118 6.52 -6.65 -13.67
N HIS A 119 7.29 -5.55 -13.68
CA HIS A 119 8.34 -5.33 -14.66
C HIS A 119 9.45 -6.38 -14.56
N VAL A 120 9.79 -6.82 -13.33
CA VAL A 120 10.75 -7.90 -13.10
C VAL A 120 10.16 -9.26 -13.51
N ASN A 121 8.89 -9.52 -13.20
CA ASN A 121 8.23 -10.77 -13.56
C ASN A 121 8.10 -10.96 -15.08
N ARG A 122 7.70 -9.91 -15.81
CA ARG A 122 7.59 -9.92 -17.29
C ARG A 122 8.93 -10.26 -17.98
N ARG A 123 10.07 -9.82 -17.44
CA ARG A 123 11.40 -10.16 -17.98
C ARG A 123 11.73 -11.64 -17.83
N THR A 124 11.31 -12.24 -16.71
CA THR A 124 11.56 -13.65 -16.41
C THR A 124 10.72 -14.57 -17.31
N ILE A 125 9.42 -14.28 -17.44
CA ILE A 125 8.51 -15.04 -18.33
C ILE A 125 8.95 -14.91 -19.80
N ARG A 126 9.29 -13.70 -20.26
CA ARG A 126 9.72 -13.48 -21.65
C ARG A 126 11.00 -14.25 -21.99
N ARG A 127 11.95 -14.37 -21.04
CA ARG A 127 13.15 -15.21 -21.21
C ARG A 127 12.81 -16.69 -21.35
N SER A 128 11.93 -17.21 -20.48
CA SER A 128 11.51 -18.61 -20.53
C SER A 128 10.79 -18.98 -21.82
N VAL A 129 9.91 -18.10 -22.32
CA VAL A 129 9.20 -18.31 -23.59
C VAL A 129 10.17 -18.26 -24.78
N SER A 130 11.10 -17.29 -24.79
CA SER A 130 12.09 -17.17 -25.87
C SER A 130 13.04 -18.36 -25.93
N SER A 131 13.44 -18.94 -24.80
CA SER A 131 14.27 -20.16 -24.77
C SER A 131 13.49 -21.39 -25.22
N SER A 132 12.21 -21.52 -24.86
CA SER A 132 11.38 -22.65 -25.31
C SER A 132 11.08 -22.59 -26.81
N ILE A 133 10.89 -21.40 -27.38
CA ILE A 133 10.72 -21.21 -28.84
C ILE A 133 12.03 -21.47 -29.58
N ALA A 134 13.18 -21.08 -29.02
CA ALA A 134 14.49 -21.33 -29.63
C ALA A 134 14.91 -22.81 -29.62
N VAL A 135 14.38 -23.61 -28.68
CA VAL A 135 14.67 -25.04 -28.54
C VAL A 135 13.58 -25.92 -29.19
N ALA A 136 12.47 -25.33 -29.67
CA ALA A 136 11.44 -26.08 -30.38
C ALA A 136 12.06 -26.80 -31.58
N PRO A 137 11.96 -28.14 -31.68
CA PRO A 137 12.51 -28.87 -32.82
C PRO A 137 11.85 -28.30 -34.08
N ARG A 138 12.69 -27.87 -35.03
CA ARG A 138 12.27 -27.56 -36.39
C ARG A 138 11.65 -28.83 -36.94
N ILE A 139 10.33 -28.92 -36.88
CA ILE A 139 9.59 -30.01 -37.51
C ILE A 139 9.73 -29.76 -39.01
N GLU A 140 10.73 -30.41 -39.62
CA GLU A 140 10.80 -30.55 -41.06
C GLU A 140 9.57 -31.34 -41.52
N THR A 141 8.71 -30.68 -42.29
CA THR A 141 8.33 -31.01 -43.68
C THR A 141 7.52 -29.86 -44.24
#